data_AF-A0A2D7V923-F1
#
_entry.id   AF-A0A2D7V923-F1
#
_cell.length_a   1.000
_cell.length_b   1.000
_cell.length_c   1.000
_cell.angle_alpha   90.00
_cell.angle_beta   90.00
_cell.angle_gamma   90.00
#
_symmetry.space_group_name_H-M   'P 1'
#
loop_
_entity.id
_entity.type
_entity.pdbx_description
1 polymer ?
#
loop_
_entity_poly.entity_id
_entity_poly.type
_entity_poly.pdbx_seq_one_letter_code
_entity_poly.pdbx_strand_id
1 'polypeptide(L)'
;EDNVNNPILSHFSAQLLEIRNLKSQIEELKLKLHGTIKDQTNNIESIAIQSEIMQLDEEFKEMKNILSEIENVKNRSEDINEFLKIKYIYSYGRIQSLDKLINELLMLKSNRQLDDFMSAQIEKNILSNSSLLEQEIIQAIDQIKNKVKSSIIRRNELQKRTVDISHSSLTVLHNNPRYKLLTQLELELEEKSTRFNDSYSKWNSARNDYSITMISK
;
A
#
# COMPACT_ATOMS: atom_id res chain seq x y z
N GLU A 1 23.08 -11.22 -10.86
CA GLU A 1 24.37 -11.35 -11.54
C GLU A 1 24.23 -10.75 -12.93
N ASP A 2 24.80 -9.56 -13.12
CA ASP A 2 24.83 -8.86 -14.40
C ASP A 2 25.78 -9.59 -15.35
N ASN A 3 25.20 -10.24 -16.36
CA ASN A 3 25.96 -11.03 -17.31
C ASN A 3 26.51 -10.10 -18.41
N VAL A 4 27.76 -9.70 -18.26
CA VAL A 4 28.54 -8.87 -19.21
C VAL A 4 28.64 -9.51 -20.62
N ASN A 5 28.25 -10.79 -20.76
CA ASN A 5 28.33 -11.56 -22.00
C ASN A 5 27.09 -11.54 -22.91
N ASN A 6 26.08 -10.69 -22.67
CA ASN A 6 24.93 -10.61 -23.58
C ASN A 6 24.44 -9.17 -23.83
N PRO A 7 25.06 -8.43 -24.79
CA PRO A 7 24.81 -7.00 -25.01
C PRO A 7 23.36 -6.68 -25.43
N ILE A 8 22.64 -7.67 -25.96
CA ILE A 8 21.24 -7.51 -26.34
C ILE A 8 20.33 -7.47 -25.10
N LEU A 9 20.60 -8.30 -24.09
CA LEU A 9 19.83 -8.32 -22.85
C LEU A 9 20.04 -7.05 -22.02
N SER A 10 21.27 -6.51 -22.00
CA SER A 10 21.56 -5.23 -21.34
C SER A 10 20.93 -4.04 -22.07
N HIS A 11 20.80 -4.10 -23.39
CA HIS A 11 20.07 -3.07 -24.15
C HIS A 11 18.57 -3.06 -23.82
N PHE A 12 17.92 -4.24 -23.78
CA PHE A 12 16.51 -4.33 -23.39
C PHE A 12 16.26 -3.93 -21.93
N SER A 13 17.18 -4.26 -21.02
CA SER A 13 17.04 -3.83 -19.62
C SER A 13 17.14 -2.31 -19.47
N ALA A 14 18.04 -1.65 -20.21
CA ALA A 14 18.14 -0.19 -20.26
C ALA A 14 16.87 0.46 -20.81
N GLN A 15 16.32 -0.06 -21.91
CA GLN A 15 15.06 0.44 -22.48
C GLN A 15 13.88 0.28 -21.50
N LEU A 16 13.79 -0.84 -20.79
CA LEU A 16 12.76 -1.06 -19.76
C LEU A 16 12.90 -0.08 -18.60
N LEU A 17 14.13 0.25 -18.20
CA LEU A 17 14.39 1.23 -17.15
C LEU A 17 13.92 2.63 -17.60
N GLU A 18 14.23 3.03 -18.83
CA GLU A 18 13.74 4.29 -19.39
C GLU A 18 12.21 4.36 -19.43
N ILE A 19 11.55 3.29 -19.89
CA ILE A 19 10.08 3.20 -19.93
C ILE A 19 9.50 3.30 -18.51
N ARG A 20 10.10 2.63 -17.52
CA ARG A 20 9.67 2.74 -16.12
C ARG A 20 9.83 4.16 -15.57
N ASN A 21 10.95 4.82 -15.87
CA ASN A 21 11.20 6.18 -15.42
C ASN A 21 10.20 7.16 -16.04
N LEU A 22 9.91 7.04 -17.34
CA LEU A 22 8.89 7.85 -18.01
C LEU A 22 7.50 7.62 -17.42
N LYS A 23 7.11 6.37 -17.18
CA LYS A 23 5.86 6.05 -16.45
C LYS A 23 5.82 6.73 -15.09
N SER A 24 6.89 6.63 -14.29
CA SER A 24 6.94 7.28 -12.98
C SER A 24 6.77 8.80 -13.07
N GLN A 25 7.41 9.45 -14.05
CA GLN A 25 7.30 10.89 -14.27
C GLN A 25 5.86 11.32 -14.65
N ILE A 26 5.20 10.55 -15.52
CA ILE A 26 3.80 10.78 -15.90
C ILE A 26 2.90 10.66 -14.66
N GLU A 27 3.06 9.59 -13.89
CA GLU A 27 2.26 9.32 -12.70
C GLU A 27 2.43 10.41 -11.63
N GLU A 28 3.66 10.91 -11.42
CA GLU A 28 3.93 12.04 -10.54
C GLU A 28 3.33 13.35 -11.06
N LEU A 29 3.40 13.59 -12.37
CA LEU A 29 2.82 14.79 -12.98
C LEU A 29 1.30 14.79 -12.84
N LYS A 30 0.64 13.64 -13.04
CA LYS A 30 -0.80 13.48 -12.81
C LYS A 30 -1.18 13.80 -11.37
N LEU A 31 -0.46 13.30 -10.37
CA LEU A 31 -0.71 13.65 -8.96
C LEU A 31 -0.55 15.16 -8.68
N LYS A 32 0.45 15.82 -9.30
CA LYS A 32 0.65 17.28 -9.18
C LYS A 32 -0.42 18.11 -9.91
N LEU A 33 -1.06 17.54 -10.92
CA LEU A 33 -2.13 18.18 -11.69
C LEU A 33 -3.48 18.09 -10.99
N HIS A 34 -3.70 17.03 -10.20
CA HIS A 34 -4.90 16.87 -9.40
C HIS A 34 -5.14 18.10 -8.50
N GLY A 35 -6.33 18.70 -8.56
CA GLY A 35 -6.71 19.90 -7.80
C GLY A 35 -6.24 21.24 -8.38
N THR A 36 -5.51 21.26 -9.50
CA THR A 36 -5.07 22.53 -10.14
C THR A 36 -6.15 23.21 -10.97
N ILE A 37 -7.19 22.48 -11.35
CA ILE A 37 -8.40 23.00 -12.01
C ILE A 37 -9.60 22.56 -11.17
N LYS A 38 -10.56 23.48 -10.99
CA LYS A 38 -11.87 23.10 -10.45
C LYS A 38 -12.51 22.15 -11.43
N ASP A 39 -12.81 20.93 -11.00
CA ASP A 39 -13.60 19.96 -11.78
C ASP A 39 -14.91 20.62 -12.20
N GLN A 40 -14.95 21.08 -13.46
CA GLN A 40 -16.14 21.58 -14.14
C GLN A 40 -16.79 20.48 -14.98
N THR A 41 -16.26 19.26 -14.90
CA THR A 41 -16.78 18.08 -15.56
C THR A 41 -18.04 17.61 -14.83
N ASN A 42 -19.22 17.91 -15.39
CA ASN A 42 -20.50 17.30 -14.98
C ASN A 42 -20.58 15.79 -15.33
N ASN A 43 -19.44 15.10 -15.34
CA ASN A 43 -19.35 13.68 -15.65
C ASN A 43 -19.66 12.87 -14.37
N ILE A 44 -20.61 11.94 -14.47
CA ILE A 44 -21.02 11.04 -13.38
C ILE A 44 -19.83 10.27 -12.81
N GLU A 45 -18.89 9.85 -13.66
CA GLU A 45 -17.68 9.15 -13.22
C GLU A 45 -16.78 10.06 -12.36
N SER A 46 -16.65 11.34 -12.74
CA SER A 46 -15.87 12.33 -11.99
C SER A 46 -16.47 12.57 -10.60
N ILE A 47 -17.81 12.68 -10.53
CA ILE A 47 -18.55 12.87 -9.28
C ILE A 47 -18.40 11.65 -8.36
N ALA A 48 -18.48 10.43 -8.91
CA ALA A 48 -18.30 9.20 -8.15
C ALA A 48 -16.88 9.09 -7.57
N ILE A 49 -15.85 9.36 -8.40
CA ILE A 49 -14.45 9.37 -7.97
C ILE A 49 -14.20 10.42 -6.88
N GLN A 50 -14.76 11.62 -7.04
CA GLN A 50 -14.61 12.68 -6.03
C GLN A 50 -15.26 12.30 -4.70
N SER A 51 -16.43 11.65 -4.75
CA SER A 51 -17.10 11.14 -3.55
C SER A 51 -16.27 10.05 -2.85
N GLU A 52 -15.65 9.14 -3.62
CA GLU A 52 -14.76 8.11 -3.08
C GLU A 52 -13.50 8.73 -2.45
N ILE A 53 -12.91 9.75 -3.07
CA ILE A 53 -11.78 10.50 -2.48
C ILE A 53 -12.20 11.17 -1.16
N MET A 54 -13.38 11.79 -1.10
CA MET A 54 -13.90 12.41 0.12
C MET A 54 -14.07 11.39 1.24
N GLN A 55 -14.62 10.22 0.94
CA GLN A 55 -14.75 9.13 1.90
C GLN A 55 -13.36 8.67 2.40
N LEU A 56 -12.39 8.48 1.50
CA LEU A 56 -11.03 8.12 1.90
C LEU A 56 -10.38 9.19 2.78
N ASP A 57 -10.63 10.46 2.53
CA ASP A 57 -10.12 11.56 3.36
C ASP A 57 -10.75 11.59 4.75
N GLU A 58 -12.01 11.17 4.91
CA GLU A 58 -12.63 10.94 6.22
C GLU A 58 -11.99 9.75 6.93
N GLU A 59 -11.81 8.62 6.24
CA GLU A 59 -11.13 7.45 6.79
C GLU A 59 -9.68 7.78 7.20
N PHE A 60 -8.98 8.64 6.46
CA PHE A 60 -7.64 9.11 6.84
C PHE A 60 -7.63 9.90 8.12
N LYS A 61 -8.66 10.72 8.40
CA LYS A 61 -8.76 11.45 9.67
C LYS A 61 -8.90 10.47 10.83
N GLU A 62 -9.74 9.45 10.68
CA GLU A 62 -9.91 8.41 11.71
C GLU A 62 -8.62 7.63 11.94
N MET A 63 -7.99 7.14 10.87
CA MET A 63 -6.73 6.39 10.96
C MET A 63 -5.61 7.25 11.57
N LYS A 64 -5.54 8.53 11.23
CA LYS A 64 -4.58 9.47 11.82
C LYS A 64 -4.80 9.62 13.32
N ASN A 65 -6.05 9.78 13.76
CA ASN A 65 -6.36 9.89 15.19
C ASN A 65 -5.92 8.63 15.95
N ILE A 66 -6.22 7.45 15.42
CA ILE A 66 -5.82 6.18 16.04
C ILE A 66 -4.30 6.07 16.11
N LEU A 67 -3.58 6.37 15.03
CA LEU A 67 -2.12 6.33 15.02
C LEU A 67 -1.49 7.35 15.99
N SER A 68 -2.08 8.53 16.14
CA SER A 68 -1.66 9.51 17.14
C SER A 68 -1.91 9.02 18.58
N GLU A 69 -3.01 8.32 18.84
CA GLU A 69 -3.25 7.67 20.14
C GLU A 69 -2.18 6.60 20.44
N ILE A 70 -1.86 5.75 19.44
CA ILE A 70 -0.81 4.72 19.54
C ILE A 70 0.55 5.36 19.85
N GLU A 71 0.90 6.43 19.14
CA GLU A 71 2.15 7.16 19.35
C GLU A 71 2.20 7.80 20.75
N ASN A 72 1.09 8.38 21.21
CA ASN A 72 0.99 8.95 22.55
C ASN A 72 1.18 7.90 23.65
N VAL A 73 0.60 6.71 23.51
CA VAL A 73 0.80 5.61 24.45
C VAL A 73 2.26 5.18 24.46
N LYS A 74 2.84 4.93 23.28
CA LYS A 74 4.25 4.54 23.12
C LYS A 74 5.21 5.54 23.76
N ASN A 75 4.93 6.84 23.65
CA ASN A 75 5.80 7.89 24.20
C ASN A 75 5.65 8.06 25.73
N ARG A 76 4.55 7.59 26.32
CA ARG A 76 4.26 7.73 27.76
C ARG A 76 4.64 6.49 28.57
N SER A 77 4.61 5.31 27.98
CA SER A 77 4.82 4.05 28.67
C SER A 77 5.45 2.99 27.76
N GLU A 78 6.31 2.17 28.34
CA GLU A 78 6.79 0.93 27.72
C GLU A 78 5.85 -0.26 28.00
N ASP A 79 4.86 -0.11 28.88
CA ASP A 79 3.88 -1.15 29.19
C ASP A 79 2.91 -1.34 28.02
N ILE A 80 2.90 -2.57 27.50
CA ILE A 80 2.09 -2.95 26.34
C ILE A 80 0.58 -2.98 26.67
N ASN A 81 0.22 -3.12 27.94
CA ASN A 81 -1.18 -3.12 28.38
C ASN A 81 -1.82 -1.74 28.28
N GLU A 82 -1.03 -0.66 28.25
CA GLU A 82 -1.54 0.69 28.03
C GLU A 82 -2.20 0.84 26.65
N PHE A 83 -1.80 0.03 25.66
CA PHE A 83 -2.44 0.02 24.33
C PHE A 83 -3.87 -0.52 24.37
N LEU A 84 -4.27 -1.27 25.41
CA LEU A 84 -5.64 -1.74 25.60
C LEU A 84 -6.63 -0.60 25.87
N LYS A 85 -6.14 0.59 26.24
CA LYS A 85 -6.99 1.79 26.42
C LYS A 85 -7.45 2.37 25.08
N ILE A 86 -6.77 2.03 23.98
CA ILE A 86 -7.13 2.48 22.64
C ILE A 86 -8.29 1.61 22.14
N LYS A 87 -9.46 2.23 21.94
CA LYS A 87 -10.71 1.52 21.58
C LYS A 87 -10.52 0.58 20.39
N TYR A 88 -9.84 1.06 19.34
CA TYR A 88 -9.56 0.26 18.15
C TYR A 88 -8.80 -1.02 18.50
N ILE A 89 -7.71 -0.92 19.27
CA ILE A 89 -6.88 -2.05 19.68
C ILE A 89 -7.69 -3.00 20.55
N TYR A 90 -8.41 -2.48 21.54
CA TYR A 90 -9.21 -3.34 22.43
C TYR A 90 -10.27 -4.17 21.69
N SER A 91 -10.86 -3.59 20.63
CA SER A 91 -11.86 -4.25 19.79
C SER A 91 -11.28 -5.17 18.72
N TYR A 92 -9.95 -5.22 18.57
CA TYR A 92 -9.31 -6.00 17.51
C TYR A 92 -9.17 -7.47 17.90
N GLY A 93 -9.60 -8.35 16.99
CA GLY A 93 -9.37 -9.79 17.09
C GLY A 93 -9.82 -10.39 18.42
N ARG A 94 -8.90 -11.01 19.14
CA ARG A 94 -9.15 -11.71 20.42
C ARG A 94 -8.67 -10.94 21.65
N ILE A 95 -8.25 -9.68 21.49
CA ILE A 95 -7.65 -8.88 22.56
C ILE A 95 -8.54 -8.82 23.80
N GLN A 96 -9.81 -8.45 23.63
CA GLN A 96 -10.76 -8.41 24.74
C GLN A 96 -10.94 -9.77 25.45
N SER A 97 -10.92 -10.88 24.71
CA SER A 97 -11.06 -12.21 25.31
C SER A 97 -9.80 -12.65 26.07
N LEU A 98 -8.62 -12.33 25.53
CA LEU A 98 -7.33 -12.65 26.16
C LEU A 98 -7.12 -11.83 27.44
N ASP A 99 -7.43 -10.53 27.40
CA ASP A 99 -7.38 -9.66 28.58
C ASP A 99 -8.30 -10.18 29.70
N LYS A 100 -9.55 -10.53 29.38
CA LYS A 100 -10.47 -11.14 30.36
C LYS A 100 -9.92 -12.45 30.94
N LEU A 101 -9.42 -13.35 30.11
CA LEU A 101 -8.86 -14.63 30.55
C LEU A 101 -7.65 -14.45 31.46
N ILE A 102 -6.74 -13.52 31.13
CA ILE A 102 -5.58 -13.19 31.96
C ILE A 102 -6.04 -12.67 33.33
N ASN A 103 -7.01 -11.76 33.35
CA ASN A 103 -7.56 -11.21 34.60
C ASN A 103 -8.24 -12.30 35.46
N GLU A 104 -8.98 -13.23 34.85
CA GLU A 104 -9.56 -14.38 35.56
C GLU A 104 -8.50 -15.30 36.16
N LEU A 105 -7.43 -15.58 35.42
CA LEU A 105 -6.30 -16.39 35.90
C LEU A 105 -5.54 -15.70 37.06
N LEU A 106 -5.36 -14.38 36.98
CA LEU A 106 -4.76 -13.58 38.06
C LEU A 106 -5.62 -13.62 39.33
N MET A 107 -6.94 -13.50 39.21
CA MET A 107 -7.87 -13.61 40.32
C MET A 107 -7.89 -15.02 40.94
N LEU A 108 -7.75 -16.06 40.12
CA LEU A 108 -7.62 -17.43 40.62
C LEU A 108 -6.32 -17.63 41.41
N LYS A 109 -5.22 -17.02 40.95
CA LYS A 109 -3.92 -17.03 41.64
C LYS A 109 -3.98 -16.33 42.99
N SER A 110 -4.72 -15.22 43.12
CA SER A 110 -4.79 -14.42 44.35
C SER A 110 -5.74 -14.98 45.41
N ASN A 111 -6.81 -15.68 45.00
CA ASN A 111 -7.93 -16.00 45.89
C ASN A 111 -7.92 -17.43 46.45
N ARG A 112 -6.96 -18.27 46.08
CA ARG A 112 -6.92 -19.69 46.48
C ARG A 112 -5.55 -20.07 47.02
N GLN A 113 -5.53 -20.86 48.09
CA GLN A 113 -4.36 -21.68 48.42
C GLN A 113 -4.27 -22.79 47.37
N LEU A 114 -3.54 -22.50 46.30
CA LEU A 114 -3.21 -23.44 45.24
C LEU A 114 -1.98 -24.23 45.65
N ASP A 115 -1.91 -25.49 45.25
CA ASP A 115 -0.65 -26.24 45.34
C ASP A 115 0.39 -25.65 44.36
N ASP A 116 1.66 -25.97 44.59
CA ASP A 116 2.79 -25.44 43.80
C ASP A 116 2.66 -25.80 42.30
N PHE A 117 2.11 -26.97 41.99
CA PHE A 117 1.93 -27.42 40.62
C PHE A 117 0.87 -26.59 39.87
N MET A 118 -0.29 -26.39 40.48
CA MET A 118 -1.39 -25.61 39.96
C MET A 118 -1.02 -24.13 39.84
N SER A 119 -0.29 -23.59 40.82
CA SER A 119 0.27 -22.24 40.76
C SER A 119 1.20 -22.08 39.55
N ALA A 120 2.12 -23.04 39.34
CA ALA A 120 3.04 -23.03 38.20
C ALA A 120 2.30 -23.16 36.85
N GLN A 121 1.24 -23.98 36.75
CA GLN A 121 0.44 -24.08 35.53
C GLN A 121 -0.34 -22.80 35.23
N ILE A 122 -0.93 -22.16 36.25
CA ILE A 122 -1.62 -20.88 36.09
C ILE A 122 -0.66 -19.80 35.63
N GLU A 123 0.54 -19.72 36.23
CA GLU A 123 1.57 -18.78 35.83
C GLU A 123 2.04 -19.00 34.39
N LYS A 124 2.28 -20.25 33.99
CA LYS A 124 2.60 -20.60 32.60
C LYS A 124 1.51 -20.17 31.63
N ASN A 125 0.24 -20.37 31.98
CA ASN A 125 -0.89 -19.96 31.15
C ASN A 125 -1.03 -18.44 31.07
N ILE A 126 -0.80 -17.72 32.18
CA ILE A 126 -0.78 -16.24 32.19
C ILE A 126 0.31 -15.74 31.25
N LEU A 127 1.53 -16.25 31.35
CA LEU A 127 2.64 -15.85 30.48
C LEU A 127 2.34 -16.16 29.00
N SER A 128 1.82 -17.35 28.72
CA SER A 128 1.45 -17.75 27.36
C SER A 128 0.35 -16.84 26.78
N ASN A 129 -0.71 -16.57 27.53
CA ASN A 129 -1.80 -15.70 27.07
C ASN A 129 -1.35 -14.24 26.97
N SER A 130 -0.46 -13.77 27.85
CA SER A 130 0.12 -12.43 27.76
C SER A 130 0.94 -12.29 26.48
N SER A 131 1.78 -13.27 26.15
CA SER A 131 2.52 -13.25 24.88
C SER A 131 1.61 -13.26 23.65
N LEU A 132 0.50 -14.01 23.70
CA LEU A 132 -0.50 -13.98 22.63
C LEU A 132 -1.21 -12.62 22.54
N LEU A 133 -1.51 -12.00 23.67
CA LEU A 133 -2.11 -10.66 23.74
C LEU A 133 -1.18 -9.63 23.09
N GLU A 134 0.12 -9.66 23.42
CA GLU A 134 1.13 -8.80 22.81
C GLU A 134 1.17 -8.95 21.29
N GLN A 135 1.17 -10.19 20.79
CA GLN A 135 1.15 -10.47 19.35
C GLN A 135 -0.09 -9.90 18.67
N GLU A 136 -1.27 -10.06 19.28
CA GLU A 136 -2.52 -9.51 18.74
C GLU A 136 -2.51 -7.98 18.72
N ILE A 137 -1.93 -7.32 19.75
CA ILE A 137 -1.75 -5.86 19.76
C ILE A 137 -0.84 -5.41 18.61
N ILE A 138 0.29 -6.09 18.39
CA ILE A 138 1.20 -5.81 17.27
C ILE A 138 0.46 -5.96 15.93
N GLN A 139 -0.32 -7.03 15.77
CA GLN A 139 -1.12 -7.25 14.57
C GLN A 139 -2.18 -6.16 14.36
N ALA A 140 -2.83 -5.68 15.42
CA ALA A 140 -3.79 -4.58 15.35
C ALA A 140 -3.13 -3.30 14.80
N ILE A 141 -1.94 -2.98 15.30
CA ILE A 141 -1.15 -1.82 14.85
C ILE A 141 -0.74 -1.99 13.39
N ASP A 142 -0.28 -3.18 13.01
CA ASP A 142 0.14 -3.46 11.63
C ASP A 142 -1.04 -3.45 10.65
N GLN A 143 -2.23 -3.87 11.08
CA GLN A 143 -3.44 -3.76 10.28
C GLN A 143 -3.76 -2.29 9.95
N ILE A 144 -3.70 -1.38 10.93
CA ILE A 144 -3.92 0.06 10.69
C ILE A 144 -2.88 0.59 9.70
N LYS A 145 -1.59 0.27 9.90
CA LYS A 145 -0.52 0.70 8.99
C LYS A 145 -0.77 0.21 7.57
N ASN A 146 -1.20 -1.04 7.41
CA ASN A 146 -1.50 -1.62 6.11
C ASN A 146 -2.75 -0.98 5.48
N LYS A 147 -3.79 -0.70 6.27
CA LYS A 147 -4.98 0.02 5.82
C LYS A 147 -4.63 1.44 5.35
N VAL A 148 -3.76 2.15 6.06
CA VAL A 148 -3.26 3.47 5.64
C VAL A 148 -2.51 3.36 4.32
N LYS A 149 -1.60 2.39 4.17
CA LYS A 149 -0.84 2.17 2.92
C LYS A 149 -1.77 1.89 1.74
N SER A 150 -2.71 0.96 1.88
CA SER A 150 -3.65 0.61 0.80
C SER A 150 -4.55 1.78 0.44
N SER A 151 -5.04 2.53 1.44
CA SER A 151 -5.87 3.71 1.22
C SER A 151 -5.10 4.83 0.50
N ILE A 152 -3.80 5.02 0.79
CA ILE A 152 -2.96 6.01 0.09
C ILE A 152 -2.79 5.62 -1.38
N ILE A 153 -2.52 4.34 -1.64
CA ILE A 153 -2.41 3.82 -3.01
C ILE A 153 -3.72 4.08 -3.75
N ARG A 154 -4.85 3.70 -3.14
CA ARG A 154 -6.19 3.90 -3.74
C ARG A 154 -6.49 5.37 -4.00
N ARG A 155 -6.22 6.26 -3.04
CA ARG A 155 -6.42 7.70 -3.24
C ARG A 155 -5.58 8.21 -4.40
N ASN A 156 -4.31 7.83 -4.48
CA ASN A 156 -3.43 8.26 -5.57
C ASN A 156 -3.94 7.77 -6.94
N GLU A 157 -4.44 6.54 -7.04
CA GLU A 157 -5.06 6.01 -8.26
C GLU A 157 -6.29 6.82 -8.68
N LEU A 158 -7.18 7.13 -7.73
CA LEU A 158 -8.37 7.93 -7.99
C LEU A 158 -8.01 9.34 -8.46
N GLN A 159 -7.04 9.99 -7.81
CA GLN A 159 -6.56 11.31 -8.18
C GLN A 159 -6.00 11.36 -9.61
N LYS A 160 -5.25 10.33 -10.00
CA LYS A 160 -4.73 10.18 -11.37
C LYS A 160 -5.86 9.99 -12.37
N ARG A 161 -6.84 9.14 -12.05
CA ARG A 161 -8.01 8.91 -12.90
C ARG A 161 -8.83 10.19 -13.10
N THR A 162 -8.97 11.03 -12.08
CA THR A 162 -9.60 12.36 -12.22
C THR A 162 -8.88 13.23 -13.25
N VAL A 163 -7.55 13.21 -13.25
CA VAL A 163 -6.74 13.98 -14.22
C VAL A 163 -6.92 13.43 -15.63
N ASP A 164 -6.97 12.11 -15.80
CA ASP A 164 -7.19 11.47 -17.10
C ASP A 164 -8.57 11.81 -17.68
N ILE A 165 -9.61 11.76 -16.85
CA ILE A 165 -10.97 12.17 -17.24
C ILE A 165 -10.99 13.66 -17.64
N SER A 166 -10.33 14.51 -16.85
CA SER A 166 -10.26 15.95 -17.14
C SER A 166 -9.51 16.24 -18.43
N HIS A 167 -8.37 15.57 -18.64
CA HIS A 167 -7.51 15.73 -19.81
C HIS A 167 -8.20 15.29 -21.09
N SER A 168 -8.97 14.20 -21.03
CA SER A 168 -9.74 13.70 -22.19
C SER A 168 -11.01 14.51 -22.47
N SER A 169 -11.62 15.12 -21.45
CA SER A 169 -12.93 15.79 -21.58
C SER A 169 -12.86 17.29 -21.85
N LEU A 170 -11.79 17.98 -21.41
CA LEU A 170 -11.72 19.44 -21.45
C LEU A 170 -10.66 19.92 -22.45
N THR A 171 -11.10 20.30 -23.64
CA THR A 171 -10.23 20.87 -24.69
C THR A 171 -9.50 22.15 -24.25
N VAL A 172 -10.09 22.91 -23.34
CA VAL A 172 -9.50 24.11 -22.73
C VAL A 172 -8.21 23.79 -21.96
N LEU A 173 -8.09 22.57 -21.42
CA LEU A 173 -6.91 22.13 -20.67
C LEU A 173 -5.71 21.84 -21.56
N HIS A 174 -5.90 21.57 -22.85
CA HIS A 174 -4.79 21.39 -23.80
C HIS A 174 -3.93 22.65 -23.95
N ASN A 175 -4.43 23.83 -23.57
CA ASN A 175 -3.65 25.06 -23.57
C ASN A 175 -2.82 25.26 -22.29
N ASN A 176 -3.06 24.49 -21.23
CA ASN A 176 -2.29 24.56 -20.00
C ASN A 176 -0.89 23.92 -20.22
N PRO A 177 0.22 24.64 -19.93
CA PRO A 177 1.58 24.12 -20.14
C PRO A 177 1.86 22.77 -19.48
N ARG A 178 1.25 22.50 -18.32
CA ARG A 178 1.46 21.23 -17.60
C ARG A 178 0.70 20.06 -18.24
N TYR A 179 -0.47 20.29 -18.82
CA TYR A 179 -1.19 19.27 -19.58
C TYR A 179 -0.56 19.04 -20.96
N LYS A 180 0.05 20.07 -21.57
CA LYS A 180 0.90 19.88 -22.76
C LYS A 180 2.11 18.98 -22.49
N LEU A 181 2.78 19.23 -21.36
CA LEU A 181 3.89 18.37 -20.92
C LEU A 181 3.41 16.94 -20.65
N LEU A 182 2.24 16.76 -20.03
CA LEU A 182 1.64 15.44 -19.83
C LEU A 182 1.44 14.71 -21.16
N THR A 183 0.80 15.36 -22.14
CA THR A 183 0.60 14.78 -23.47
C THR A 183 1.93 14.46 -24.17
N GLN A 184 2.93 15.32 -24.06
CA GLN A 184 4.24 15.08 -24.67
C GLN A 184 4.93 13.84 -24.06
N LEU A 185 4.88 13.70 -22.73
CA LEU A 185 5.46 12.55 -22.04
C LEU A 185 4.70 11.25 -22.37
N GLU A 186 3.37 11.31 -22.47
CA GLU A 186 2.54 10.17 -22.86
C GLU A 186 2.85 9.69 -24.29
N LEU A 187 3.04 10.62 -25.23
CA LEU A 187 3.46 10.31 -26.59
C LEU A 187 4.87 9.70 -26.63
N GLU A 188 5.82 10.25 -25.87
CA GLU A 188 7.18 9.70 -25.78
C GLU A 188 7.16 8.28 -25.19
N LEU A 189 6.32 8.05 -24.18
CA LEU A 189 6.14 6.73 -23.58
C LEU A 189 5.56 5.73 -24.59
N GLU A 190 4.53 6.13 -25.35
CA GLU A 190 3.91 5.29 -26.38
C GLU A 190 4.92 4.92 -27.46
N GLU A 191 5.70 5.90 -27.94
CA GLU A 191 6.73 5.68 -28.94
C GLU A 191 7.82 4.72 -28.44
N LYS A 192 8.37 4.96 -27.25
CA LYS A 192 9.41 4.08 -26.68
C LYS A 192 8.89 2.69 -26.36
N SER A 193 7.66 2.57 -25.87
CA SER A 193 7.04 1.27 -25.58
C SER A 193 6.79 0.47 -26.85
N THR A 194 6.33 1.13 -27.92
CA THR A 194 6.11 0.50 -29.23
C THR A 194 7.42 0.02 -29.82
N ARG A 195 8.45 0.88 -29.84
CA ARG A 195 9.80 0.52 -30.29
C ARG A 195 10.37 -0.66 -29.49
N PHE A 196 10.25 -0.65 -28.17
CA PHE A 196 10.68 -1.77 -27.31
C PHE A 196 9.94 -3.06 -27.67
N ASN A 197 8.61 -3.03 -27.76
CA ASN A 197 7.80 -4.22 -28.07
C ASN A 197 8.14 -4.79 -29.44
N ASP A 198 8.32 -3.95 -30.46
CA ASP A 198 8.71 -4.37 -31.80
C ASP A 198 10.10 -5.02 -31.82
N SER A 199 11.08 -4.37 -31.18
CA SER A 199 12.46 -4.88 -31.09
C SER A 199 12.53 -6.18 -30.27
N TYR A 200 11.80 -6.25 -29.16
CA TYR A 200 11.76 -7.44 -28.30
C TYR A 200 11.05 -8.61 -28.99
N SER A 201 9.95 -8.37 -29.69
CA SER A 201 9.23 -9.39 -30.45
C SER A 201 10.12 -9.97 -31.56
N LYS A 202 10.80 -9.11 -32.34
CA LYS A 202 11.78 -9.53 -33.36
C LYS A 202 12.91 -10.38 -32.76
N TRP A 203 13.46 -9.97 -31.61
CA TRP A 203 14.49 -10.74 -30.93
C TRP A 203 13.98 -12.10 -30.44
N ASN A 204 12.79 -12.14 -29.84
CA ASN A 204 12.22 -13.35 -29.30
C ASN A 204 11.90 -14.37 -30.42
N SER A 205 11.39 -13.92 -31.57
CA SER A 205 11.22 -14.76 -32.76
C SER A 205 12.57 -15.32 -33.24
N ALA A 206 13.58 -14.47 -33.44
CA ALA A 206 14.90 -14.90 -33.88
C ALA A 206 15.57 -15.88 -32.91
N ARG A 207 15.37 -15.68 -31.60
CA ARG A 207 15.87 -16.60 -30.55
C ARG A 207 15.18 -17.97 -30.64
N ASN A 208 13.86 -17.99 -30.77
CA ASN A 208 13.10 -19.23 -30.85
C ASN A 208 13.41 -20.01 -32.13
N ASP A 209 13.56 -19.33 -33.27
CA ASP A 209 13.96 -19.93 -34.55
C ASP A 209 15.36 -20.56 -34.47
N TYR A 210 16.30 -19.89 -33.77
CA TYR A 210 17.63 -20.43 -33.49
C TYR A 210 17.60 -21.66 -32.56
N SER A 211 16.77 -21.63 -31.52
CA SER A 211 16.60 -22.78 -30.62
C SER A 211 15.97 -23.99 -31.31
N ILE A 212 14.98 -23.78 -32.20
CA ILE A 212 14.35 -24.86 -32.97
C ILE A 212 15.35 -25.50 -33.96
N THR A 213 16.15 -24.69 -34.66
CA THR A 213 17.14 -25.17 -35.63
C THR A 213 18.33 -25.91 -34.99
N MET A 214 18.66 -25.62 -33.73
CA MET A 214 19.71 -26.35 -32.97
C MET A 214 19.22 -27.67 -32.37
N ILE A 215 17.92 -27.83 -32.07
CA ILE A 215 17.33 -29.10 -31.60
C ILE A 215 17.09 -30.07 -32.78
N SER A 216 17.04 -29.54 -34.01
CA SER A 216 16.77 -30.29 -35.24
C SER A 216 18.03 -30.81 -35.96
N LYS A 217 19.23 -30.65 -35.36
CA LYS A 217 20.52 -31.17 -35.83
C LYS A 217 21.06 -32.19 -34.85
#